data_AF-A0A3M1IES5-F1
#
_entry.id   AF-A0A3M1IES5-F1
#
_cell.length_a   1.000
_cell.length_b   1.000
_cell.length_c   1.000
_cell.angle_alpha   90.00
_cell.angle_beta   90.00
_cell.angle_gamma   90.00
#
_symmetry.space_group_name_H-M   'P 1'
#
loop_
_entity.id
_entity.type
_entity.pdbx_description
1 polymer ?
#
loop_
_entity_poly.entity_id
_entity_poly.type
_entity_poly.pdbx_seq_one_letter_code
_entity_poly.pdbx_strand_id
1 'polypeptide(L)'
;MLTAAPLSFWSLPLIGFAVGAISALFGVGGGFFFTPFFNVVLGLPLPVAVATSTAQIPFMAASGTFHYYRKGNLDIKNALWLGVPTILFSIITSAVIGALHFQDLPEVY
;
A
#
# COMPACT_ATOMS: atom_id res chain seq x y z
N MET A 1 20.84 15.20 -6.71
CA MET A 1 21.71 14.47 -5.76
C MET A 1 21.35 14.93 -4.34
N LEU A 2 20.25 14.42 -3.77
CA LEU A 2 19.93 14.65 -2.37
C LEU A 2 20.61 13.54 -1.58
N THR A 3 21.63 13.94 -0.82
CA THR A 3 22.45 13.07 0.02
C THR A 3 21.56 12.27 0.98
N ALA A 4 21.58 10.95 0.84
CA ALA A 4 21.04 10.04 1.84
C ALA A 4 21.72 10.35 3.18
N ALA A 5 21.00 11.02 4.09
CA ALA A 5 21.37 10.98 5.49
C ALA A 5 21.46 9.49 5.87
N PRO A 6 22.45 9.04 6.65
CA PRO A 6 22.51 7.66 7.11
C PRO A 6 21.31 7.43 8.03
N LEU A 7 20.17 7.03 7.43
CA LEU A 7 18.97 6.66 8.14
C LEU A 7 19.34 5.43 8.96
N SER A 8 19.63 5.66 10.24
CA SER A 8 19.88 4.60 11.21
C SER A 8 18.74 3.60 11.13
N PHE A 9 19.04 2.30 11.14
CA PHE A 9 18.06 1.22 11.08
C PHE A 9 16.90 1.42 12.07
N TRP A 10 17.20 2.05 13.22
CA TRP A 10 16.24 2.36 14.27
C TRP A 10 15.22 3.45 13.91
N SER A 11 15.51 4.31 12.93
CA SER A 11 14.63 5.40 12.49
C SER A 11 13.57 4.95 11.48
N LEU A 12 13.82 3.86 10.74
CA LEU A 12 12.90 3.28 9.77
C LEU A 12 11.52 2.91 10.35
N PRO A 13 11.41 2.19 11.49
CA PRO A 13 10.11 1.86 12.05
C PRO A 13 9.34 3.10 12.53
N LEU A 14 10.03 4.14 13.01
CA LEU A 14 9.39 5.37 13.47
C LEU A 14 8.77 6.14 12.31
N ILE A 15 9.48 6.23 11.19
CA ILE A 15 9.00 6.89 9.98
C ILE A 15 7.88 6.07 9.34
N GLY A 16 8.03 4.74 9.27
CA GLY A 16 6.98 3.84 8.80
C GLY A 16 5.70 3.96 9.62
N PHE A 17 5.81 4.08 10.95
CA PHE A 17 4.66 4.32 11.82
C PHE A 17 4.02 5.68 11.59
N ALA A 18 4.81 6.76 11.51
CA ALA A 18 4.27 8.10 11.28
C ALA A 18 3.55 8.21 9.92
N VAL A 19 4.18 7.72 8.86
CA VAL A 19 3.59 7.70 7.52
C VAL A 19 2.37 6.77 7.46
N GLY A 20 2.44 5.61 8.10
CA GLY A 20 1.33 4.66 8.19
C GLY A 20 0.12 5.25 8.92
N ALA A 21 0.35 5.98 10.02
CA ALA A 21 -0.71 6.65 10.78
C ALA A 21 -1.37 7.76 9.96
N ILE A 22 -0.58 8.60 9.28
CA ILE A 22 -1.11 9.65 8.38
C ILE A 22 -1.92 9.00 7.26
N SER A 23 -1.37 7.98 6.60
CA SER A 23 -2.09 7.33 5.50
C SER A 23 -3.35 6.58 5.94
N ALA A 24 -3.37 6.02 7.16
CA ALA A 24 -4.55 5.40 7.73
C ALA A 24 -5.65 6.42 8.05
N LEU A 25 -5.27 7.64 8.48
CA LEU A 25 -6.21 8.73 8.73
C LEU A 25 -6.94 9.17 7.46
N PHE A 26 -6.24 9.22 6.33
CA PHE A 26 -6.84 9.58 5.04
C PHE A 26 -7.64 8.45 4.39
N GLY A 27 -7.55 7.21 4.90
CA GLY A 27 -8.31 6.07 4.36
C GLY A 27 -7.88 5.62 2.95
N VAL A 28 -6.77 6.12 2.41
CA VAL A 28 -6.34 5.88 1.01
C VAL A 28 -5.56 4.56 0.84
N GLY A 29 -5.30 3.82 1.93
CA GLY A 29 -4.63 2.53 1.85
C GLY A 29 -3.13 2.60 1.53
N GLY A 30 -2.39 3.59 2.02
CA GLY A 30 -0.92 3.59 2.01
C GLY A 30 -0.25 4.07 0.71
N GLY A 31 -0.71 3.58 -0.44
CA GLY A 31 -0.01 3.74 -1.72
C GLY A 31 0.27 5.19 -2.14
N PHE A 32 -0.66 6.10 -1.88
CA PHE A 32 -0.51 7.53 -2.21
C PHE A 32 0.64 8.21 -1.47
N PHE A 33 0.93 7.81 -0.24
CA PHE A 33 1.97 8.45 0.58
C PHE A 33 3.29 7.67 0.54
N PHE A 34 3.23 6.34 0.59
CA PHE A 34 4.43 5.50 0.63
C PHE A 34 5.19 5.46 -0.71
N THR A 35 4.48 5.50 -1.85
CA THR A 35 5.14 5.51 -3.17
C THR A 35 6.06 6.73 -3.36
N PRO A 36 5.59 7.98 -3.20
CA PRO A 36 6.47 9.15 -3.32
C PRO A 36 7.49 9.22 -2.18
N PHE A 37 7.15 8.73 -0.98
CA PHE A 37 8.12 8.67 0.12
C PHE A 37 9.31 7.75 -0.24
N PHE A 38 9.06 6.54 -0.73
CA PHE A 38 10.10 5.61 -1.12
C PHE A 38 10.92 6.10 -2.33
N ASN A 39 10.27 6.74 -3.31
CA ASN A 39 10.99 7.24 -4.48
C ASN A 39 11.76 8.54 -4.22
N VAL A 40 11.10 9.55 -3.65
CA VAL A 40 11.67 10.91 -3.50
C VAL A 40 12.54 11.01 -2.25
N VAL A 41 12.15 10.39 -1.13
CA VAL A 41 12.89 10.51 0.15
C VAL A 41 13.95 9.43 0.27
N LEU A 42 13.64 8.17 -0.06
CA LEU A 42 14.61 7.06 0.02
C LEU A 42 15.38 6.81 -1.28
N GLY A 43 15.01 7.45 -2.39
CA GLY A 43 15.70 7.30 -3.68
C GLY A 43 15.50 5.92 -4.34
N LEU A 44 14.47 5.15 -3.95
CA LEU A 44 14.22 3.83 -4.52
C LEU A 44 13.68 3.94 -5.96
N PRO A 45 14.06 3.01 -6.86
CA PRO A 45 13.48 2.93 -8.20
C PRO A 45 11.95 2.86 -8.13
N LEU A 46 11.28 3.59 -9.03
CA LEU A 46 9.81 3.70 -9.04
C LEU A 46 9.09 2.33 -9.05
N PRO A 47 9.53 1.32 -9.83
CA PRO A 47 8.91 -0.01 -9.82
C PRO A 47 8.98 -0.69 -8.46
N VAL A 48 10.12 -0.57 -7.77
CA VAL A 48 10.35 -1.16 -6.43
C VAL A 48 9.55 -0.41 -5.37
N ALA A 49 9.49 0.92 -5.47
CA ALA A 49 8.70 1.76 -4.57
C ALA A 49 7.21 1.42 -4.63
N VAL A 50 6.65 1.31 -5.85
CA VAL A 50 5.24 0.94 -6.05
C VAL A 50 4.96 -0.46 -5.50
N ALA A 51 5.78 -1.46 -5.87
CA ALA A 51 5.61 -2.84 -5.39
C ALA A 51 5.68 -2.97 -3.87
N THR A 52 6.62 -2.25 -3.23
CA THR A 52 6.76 -2.26 -1.77
C THR A 52 5.59 -1.56 -1.08
N SER A 53 5.11 -0.45 -1.66
CA SER A 53 3.97 0.31 -1.12
C SER A 53 2.66 -0.47 -1.16
N THR A 54 2.44 -1.30 -2.18
CA THR A 54 1.23 -2.13 -2.28
C THR A 54 1.33 -3.39 -1.42
N ALA A 55 2.53 -3.97 -1.27
CA ALA A 55 2.77 -5.13 -0.43
C ALA A 55 2.51 -4.87 1.08
N GLN A 56 2.67 -3.63 1.56
CA GLN A 56 2.41 -3.30 2.97
C GLN A 56 0.92 -3.08 3.32
N ILE A 57 0.07 -2.79 2.32
CA ILE A 57 -1.36 -2.48 2.53
C ILE A 57 -2.11 -3.61 3.27
N PRO A 58 -1.94 -4.89 2.92
CA PRO A 58 -2.60 -6.00 3.62
C PRO A 58 -2.22 -6.07 5.10
N PHE A 59 -0.95 -5.80 5.44
CA PHE A 59 -0.49 -5.81 6.83
C PHE A 59 -1.10 -4.67 7.64
N MET A 60 -1.17 -3.46 7.07
CA MET A 60 -1.86 -2.33 7.69
C MET A 60 -3.36 -2.61 7.87
N ALA A 61 -4.02 -3.14 6.84
CA ALA A 61 -5.44 -3.47 6.87
C ALA A 61 -5.74 -4.56 7.92
N ALA A 62 -4.89 -5.59 8.03
CA ALA A 62 -5.01 -6.63 9.03
C ALA A 62 -4.88 -6.06 10.45
N SER A 63 -3.89 -5.18 10.68
CA SER A 63 -3.71 -4.50 11.98
C SER A 63 -4.92 -3.64 12.35
N GLY A 64 -5.44 -2.85 11.40
CA GLY A 64 -6.64 -2.05 11.61
C GLY A 64 -7.87 -2.92 11.91
N THR A 65 -8.07 -3.98 11.13
CA THR A 65 -9.18 -4.93 11.31
C THR A 65 -9.13 -5.61 12.67
N PHE A 66 -7.93 -6.03 13.11
CA PHE A 66 -7.74 -6.64 14.42
C PHE A 66 -8.08 -5.67 15.56
N HIS A 67 -7.74 -4.39 15.43
CA HIS A 67 -8.11 -3.36 16.41
C HIS A 67 -9.62 -3.13 16.46
N TYR A 68 -10.30 -3.06 15.31
CA TYR A 68 -11.77 -2.97 15.26
C TYR A 68 -12.46 -4.20 15.83
N TYR A 69 -11.92 -5.39 15.57
CA TYR A 69 -12.40 -6.65 16.13
C TYR A 69 -12.33 -6.63 17.66
N ARG A 70 -11.18 -6.22 18.22
CA ARG A 70 -10.99 -6.14 19.68
C ARG A 70 -11.92 -5.13 20.36
N LYS A 71 -12.34 -4.07 19.65
CA LYS A 71 -13.31 -3.08 20.17
C LYS A 71 -14.77 -3.55 20.09
N GLY A 72 -15.05 -4.73 19.53
CA GLY A 72 -16.42 -5.22 19.36
C GLY A 72 -17.23 -4.48 18.30
N ASN A 73 -16.61 -3.56 17.56
CA ASN A 73 -17.26 -2.73 16.53
C ASN A 73 -17.11 -3.34 15.11
N LEU A 74 -16.71 -4.61 15.01
CA LEU A 74 -16.58 -5.28 13.71
C LEU A 74 -17.85 -6.07 13.39
N ASP A 75 -18.69 -5.51 12.52
CA ASP A 75 -19.74 -6.29 11.88
C ASP A 75 -19.13 -7.16 10.76
N ILE A 76 -18.85 -8.41 11.11
CA ILE A 76 -18.21 -9.38 10.21
C ILE A 76 -19.04 -9.60 8.95
N LYS A 77 -20.38 -9.54 9.04
CA LYS A 77 -21.27 -9.74 7.90
C LYS A 77 -21.12 -8.61 6.89
N ASN A 78 -21.12 -7.36 7.36
CA ASN A 78 -20.91 -6.20 6.50
C ASN A 78 -19.47 -6.14 5.96
N ALA A 79 -18.48 -6.52 6.78
CA ALA A 79 -17.09 -6.59 6.37
C ALA A 79 -16.87 -7.61 5.24
N LEU A 80 -17.50 -8.79 5.31
CA LEU A 80 -17.45 -9.78 4.22
C LEU A 80 -18.17 -9.28 2.96
N TRP A 81 -19.35 -8.67 3.12
CA TRP A 81 -20.13 -8.13 2.02
C TRP A 81 -19.41 -7.04 1.24
N LEU A 82 -18.55 -6.26 1.91
CA LEU A 82 -17.69 -5.29 1.25
C LEU A 82 -16.43 -5.94 0.69
N GLY A 83 -15.74 -6.77 1.51
CA GLY A 83 -14.43 -7.33 1.19
C GLY A 83 -14.44 -8.30 0.00
N VAL A 84 -15.37 -9.25 -0.03
CA VAL A 84 -15.42 -10.28 -1.08
C VAL A 84 -15.61 -9.68 -2.49
N PRO A 85 -16.62 -8.81 -2.74
CA PRO A 85 -16.75 -8.20 -4.06
C PRO A 85 -15.57 -7.28 -4.41
N THR A 86 -14.96 -6.56 -3.46
CA THR A 86 -13.76 -5.77 -3.77
C THR A 86 -12.57 -6.62 -4.22
N ILE A 87 -12.35 -7.78 -3.61
CA ILE A 87 -11.26 -8.68 -4.00
C ILE A 87 -11.53 -9.24 -5.40
N LEU A 88 -12.76 -9.72 -5.64
CA LEU A 88 -13.15 -10.26 -6.95
C LEU A 88 -13.04 -9.20 -8.05
N PHE A 89 -13.57 -8.00 -7.80
CA PHE A 89 -13.49 -6.88 -8.74
C PHE A 89 -12.04 -6.48 -9.00
N SER A 90 -11.20 -6.40 -7.97
CA SER A 90 -9.77 -6.09 -8.12
C SER A 90 -9.04 -7.10 -9.00
N ILE A 91 -9.33 -8.40 -8.86
CA ILE A 91 -8.72 -9.44 -9.69
C ILE A 91 -9.20 -9.32 -11.14
N ILE A 92 -10.51 -9.13 -11.35
CA ILE A 92 -11.08 -8.99 -12.69
C ILE A 92 -10.52 -7.74 -13.37
N THR A 93 -10.53 -6.59 -12.70
CA THR A 93 -9.98 -5.34 -13.23
C THR A 93 -8.49 -5.47 -13.54
N SER A 94 -7.69 -6.09 -12.65
CA SER A 94 -6.26 -6.32 -12.91
C SER A 94 -6.05 -7.23 -14.14
N ALA A 95 -6.87 -8.26 -14.31
CA ALA A 95 -6.78 -9.17 -15.45
C ALA A 95 -7.19 -8.48 -16.77
N VAL A 96 -8.27 -7.68 -16.74
CA VAL A 96 -8.74 -6.92 -17.91
C VAL A 96 -7.72 -5.86 -18.33
N ILE A 97 -7.21 -5.07 -17.39
CA ILE A 97 -6.17 -4.06 -17.66
C ILE A 97 -4.90 -4.73 -18.19
N GLY A 98 -4.49 -5.84 -17.59
CA GLY A 98 -3.38 -6.64 -18.10
C GLY A 98 -3.61 -7.03 -19.56
N ALA A 99 -4.72 -7.70 -19.86
CA ALA A 99 -5.03 -8.18 -21.20
C ALA A 99 -5.10 -7.06 -22.26
N LEU A 100 -5.51 -5.84 -21.89
CA LEU A 100 -5.59 -4.69 -22.81
C LEU A 100 -4.24 -4.00 -23.04
N HIS A 101 -3.31 -4.02 -22.08
CA HIS A 101 -2.04 -3.27 -22.15
C HIS A 101 -0.78 -4.14 -22.35
N PHE A 102 -0.90 -5.47 -22.41
CA PHE A 102 0.25 -6.36 -22.69
C PHE A 102 0.81 -6.26 -24.13
N GLN A 103 0.17 -5.52 -25.04
CA GLN A 103 0.62 -5.37 -26.44
C GLN A 103 1.45 -4.10 -26.71
N ASP A 104 1.42 -3.08 -25.84
CA ASP A 104 2.03 -1.76 -26.06
C ASP A 104 3.23 -1.48 -25.13
N LEU A 105 4.00 -2.50 -24.74
CA LEU A 105 5.19 -2.28 -23.91
C LEU A 105 6.38 -1.89 -24.80
N PRO A 106 6.83 -0.62 -24.83
CA PRO A 106 8.22 -0.34 -25.17
C PRO A 106 9.08 -1.06 -24.12
N GLU A 107 10.05 -1.85 -24.59
CA GLU A 107 11.10 -2.49 -23.79
C GLU A 107 12.01 -1.44 -23.11
N VAL A 108 11.48 -0.61 -22.21
CA VAL A 108 12.29 0.38 -21.49
C VAL A 108 11.72 0.57 -20.08
N TYR A 109 12.17 -0.27 -19.14
CA TYR A 109 13.09 0.09 -18.03
C TYR A 109 13.01 -0.95 -16.90
#